data_AF-F7X3I9-F1
#
_entry.id   AF-F7X3I9-F1
#
_cell.length_a   1.000
_cell.length_b   1.000
_cell.length_c   1.000
_cell.angle_alpha   90.00
_cell.angle_beta   90.00
_cell.angle_gamma   90.00
#
_symmetry.space_group_name_H-M   'P 1'
#
loop_
_entity.id
_entity.type
_entity.pdbx_description
1 polymer ?
#
loop_
_entity_poly.entity_id
_entity_poly.type
_entity_poly.pdbx_seq_one_letter_code
_entity_poly.pdbx_strand_id
1 'polypeptide(L)' 'MPMPKDTPAVFDKILADYRHGTIDQPEVQTRIADAIKADSALQAFKDQHLAWTDYDDAVEWI' A
#
# COMPACT_ATOMS: atom_id res chain seq x y z
N MET A 1 -6.64 -9.88 1.33
CA MET A 1 -6.98 -9.72 -0.12
C MET A 1 -5.71 -9.92 -0.92
N PRO A 2 -5.70 -10.75 -1.98
CA PRO A 2 -4.53 -10.89 -2.84
C PRO A 2 -4.28 -9.57 -3.58
N MET A 3 -3.03 -9.12 -3.61
CA MET A 3 -2.66 -7.90 -4.36
C MET A 3 -2.81 -8.14 -5.87
N PRO A 4 -3.40 -7.19 -6.62
CA PRO A 4 -3.46 -7.26 -8.07
C PRO A 4 -2.06 -7.32 -8.67
N LYS A 5 -1.88 -8.05 -9.77
CA LYS A 5 -0.62 -8.04 -10.54
C LYS A 5 -0.27 -6.65 -11.10
N ASP A 6 -1.27 -5.80 -11.28
CA ASP A 6 -1.11 -4.40 -11.70
C ASP A 6 -0.81 -3.45 -10.53
N THR A 7 -0.32 -3.97 -9.40
CA THR A 7 0.11 -3.12 -8.30
C THR A 7 1.21 -2.18 -8.77
N PRO A 8 1.03 -0.85 -8.63
CA PRO A 8 2.07 0.11 -8.95
C PRO A 8 3.36 -0.23 -8.22
N ALA A 9 4.49 -0.20 -8.92
CA ALA A 9 5.80 -0.56 -8.35
C ALA A 9 6.14 0.26 -7.10
N VAL A 10 5.60 1.47 -6.96
CA VAL A 10 5.76 2.29 -5.77
C VAL A 10 5.06 1.69 -4.55
N PHE A 11 3.85 1.15 -4.71
CA PHE A 11 3.10 0.49 -3.65
C PHE A 11 3.70 -0.86 -3.30
N ASP A 12 4.08 -1.66 -4.31
CA ASP A 12 4.75 -2.95 -4.09
C ASP A 12 6.04 -2.77 -3.25
N LYS A 13 6.85 -1.76 -3.59
CA LYS A 13 8.08 -1.44 -2.85
C LYS A 13 7.81 -0.99 -1.41
N ILE A 14 6.84 -0.09 -1.19
CA ILE A 14 6.50 0.37 0.15
C ILE A 14 5.96 -0.79 1.01
N LEU A 15 5.14 -1.67 0.43
CA LEU A 15 4.59 -2.83 1.12
C LEU A 15 5.65 -3.90 1.38
N ALA A 16 6.61 -4.07 0.47
CA ALA A 16 7.77 -4.91 0.69
C ALA A 16 8.62 -4.39 1.87
N ASP A 17 8.91 -3.08 1.92
CA ASP A 17 9.62 -2.46 3.05
C ASP A 17 8.89 -2.70 4.38
N TYR A 18 7.56 -2.61 4.40
CA TYR A 18 6.75 -2.92 5.58
C TYR A 18 6.86 -4.40 5.97
N ARG A 19 6.74 -5.32 5.00
CA ARG A 19 6.88 -6.76 5.21
C ARG A 19 8.27 -7.15 5.73
N HIS A 20 9.30 -6.45 5.29
CA HIS A 20 10.67 -6.64 5.76
C HIS A 20 10.93 -6.02 7.15
N GLY A 21 9.96 -5.27 7.71
CA GLY A 21 10.12 -4.56 8.97
C GLY A 21 11.04 -3.36 8.88
N THR A 22 11.31 -2.87 7.66
CA THR A 22 12.14 -1.67 7.42
C THR A 22 11.39 -0.40 7.79
N ILE A 23 10.06 -0.41 7.67
CA ILE A 23 9.18 0.73 7.96
C ILE A 23 7.94 0.27 8.72
N ASP A 24 7.43 1.13 9.60
CA ASP A 24 6.20 0.89 10.35
C ASP A 24 4.96 1.35 9.56
N GLN A 25 3.79 0.82 9.94
CA GLN A 25 2.49 1.15 9.37
C GLN A 25 2.24 2.67 9.13
N PRO A 26 2.52 3.59 10.08
CA PRO A 26 2.37 5.04 9.83
C PRO A 26 3.30 5.58 8.73
N GLU A 27 4.49 5.00 8.57
CA GLU A 27 5.41 5.39 7.51
C GLU A 27 4.95 4.86 6.15
N VAL A 28 4.38 3.65 6.09
CA VAL A 28 3.72 3.13 4.89
C VAL A 28 2.61 4.09 4.44
N GLN A 29 1.72 4.52 5.35
CA GLN A 29 0.65 5.48 5.05
C GLN A 29 1.20 6.79 4.49
N THR A 30 2.28 7.30 5.08
CA THR A 30 2.91 8.56 4.66
C THR A 30 3.51 8.43 3.26
N ARG A 31 4.27 7.37 2.97
CA ARG A 31 4.88 7.15 1.65
C ARG A 31 3.85 6.92 0.56
N ILE A 32 2.77 6.21 0.87
CA ILE A 32 1.64 5.99 -0.05
C ILE A 32 0.93 7.32 -0.34
N ALA A 33 0.69 8.14 0.69
CA ALA A 33 0.07 9.45 0.52
C ALA A 33 0.96 10.39 -0.32
N ASP A 34 2.28 10.33 -0.13
CA ASP A 34 3.23 11.09 -0.95
C ASP A 34 3.24 10.62 -2.41
N ALA A 35 3.24 9.30 -2.63
CA ALA A 35 3.12 8.72 -3.97
C ALA A 35 1.82 9.16 -4.66
N ILE A 36 0.68 9.17 -3.94
CA ILE A 36 -0.60 9.64 -4.47
C ILE A 36 -0.59 11.14 -4.76
N LYS A 37 0.12 11.95 -3.96
CA LYS A 37 0.30 13.38 -4.26
C LYS A 37 1.11 13.59 -5.52
N ALA A 38 2.12 12.76 -5.77
CA ALA A 38 2.92 12.80 -6.99
C ALA A 38 2.13 12.28 -8.21
N ASP A 39 1.27 11.29 -8.01
CA ASP A 39 0.46 10.68 -9.06
C ASP A 39 -0.95 10.33 -8.56
N SER A 40 -1.92 11.18 -8.90
CA SER A 40 -3.32 11.02 -8.47
C SER A 40 -4.00 9.77 -9.04
N ALA A 41 -3.46 9.12 -10.08
CA ALA A 41 -4.03 7.88 -10.61
C ALA A 41 -3.85 6.72 -9.61
N LEU A 42 -2.85 6.81 -8.74
CA LEU A 42 -2.62 5.85 -7.65
C LEU A 42 -3.72 5.90 -6.58
N GLN A 43 -4.47 7.01 -6.50
CA GLN A 43 -5.60 7.11 -5.58
C GLN A 43 -6.70 6.11 -5.92
N ALA A 44 -7.00 5.90 -7.21
CA ALA A 44 -8.00 4.95 -7.65
C ALA A 44 -7.59 3.50 -7.34
N PHE A 45 -6.30 3.19 -7.50
CA PHE A 45 -5.75 1.88 -7.14
C PHE A 45 -5.82 1.64 -5.63
N LYS A 46 -5.43 2.64 -4.83
CA LYS A 46 -5.56 2.59 -3.37
C LYS A 46 -7.00 2.31 -2.98
N ASP A 47 -7.96 3.08 -3.50
CA ASP A 47 -9.37 2.96 -3.15
C ASP A 47 -9.98 1.60 -3.55
N GLN A 48 -9.58 1.04 -4.71
CA GLN A 48 -10.05 -0.26 -5.18
C GLN A 48 -9.43 -1.48 -4.49
N HIS A 49 -8.15 -1.41 -4.12
CA HIS A 49 -7.38 -2.60 -3.74
C HIS A 49 -6.78 -2.54 -2.34
N LEU A 50 -6.55 -1.35 -1.83
CA LEU A 50 -6.06 -1.11 -0.48
C LEU A 50 -7.13 -0.33 0.28
N ALA A 51 -8.26 -0.97 0.61
CA ALA A 51 -9.18 -0.39 1.58
C ALA A 51 -8.50 -0.40 2.97
N TRP A 52 -7.71 0.65 3.27
CA TRP A 52 -6.81 0.76 4.43
C TRP A 52 -7.49 0.72 5.81
N THR A 53 -8.81 0.66 5.88
CA THR A 53 -9.59 0.57 7.12
C THR A 53 -9.31 -0.72 7.90
N ASP A 54 -8.63 -1.70 7.30
CA ASP A 54 -8.48 -3.07 7.81
C ASP A 54 -7.03 -3.47 8.16
N TYR A 55 -6.08 -2.53 8.12
CA TYR A 55 -4.68 -2.80 8.52
C TYR A 55 -4.49 -3.02 10.04
N ASP A 56 -5.59 -3.19 10.79
CA ASP A 56 -5.58 -3.56 12.21
C ASP A 56 -5.50 -5.09 12.42
N ASP A 57 -5.85 -5.95 11.43
CA ASP A 57 -5.74 -7.41 11.62
C ASP A 57 -5.71 -8.31 10.35
N ALA A 58 -6.10 -7.88 9.14
CA ALA A 58 -6.47 -8.85 8.08
C ALA A 58 -5.76 -8.76 6.71
N VAL A 59 -4.48 -8.39 6.65
CA VAL A 59 -3.71 -8.57 5.40
C VAL A 59 -3.16 -10.00 5.33
N GLU A 60 -4.01 -10.97 4.95
CA GLU A 60 -3.53 -12.29 4.51
C GLU A 60 -2.92 -12.20 3.10
N TRP A 61 -1.62 -12.50 3.02
CA TRP A 61 -0.84 -12.60 1.79
C TRP A 61 -0.95 -14.04 1.26
N ILE A 62 -1.87 -14.29 0.33
CA ILE A 62 -1.94 -15.54 -0.46
C ILE A 62 -1.16 -15.35 -1.77
#